data_AF-A0A0A0B4X5-F1
#
_entry.id   AF-A0A0A0B4X5-F1
#
_cell.length_a   1.000
_cell.length_b   1.000
_cell.length_c   1.000
_cell.angle_alpha   90.00
_cell.angle_beta   90.00
_cell.angle_gamma   90.00
#
_symmetry.space_group_name_H-M   'P 1'
#
loop_
_entity.id
_entity.type
_entity.pdbx_description
1 polymer ?
#
loop_
_entity_poly.entity_id
_entity_poly.type
_entity_poly.pdbx_seq_one_letter_code
_entity_poly.pdbx_strand_id
1 'polypeptide(L)'
;GEVVGLRDDRGDVHPAGLVVLAAGAGSALVVRDEPDLAVPVRPVLGTTLRLDARGVPGFRGLPVVRGTVQHRAVYVVPRPTGEVVVGATSDEREPADGTRAGDVFALLRDARALLPGLDELPLVDVTTRARPATPDHVPLVGPAAVPGLVLATGHHRNGVLQTPLTAAVLDALLAGEPLPEAVRACDPRRFAARAAGVLPSAGALPEAVRVRDARGLAARAGSDVPAAGPLPDAVPVPAPVPAPVSARGPA
;
A
#
# COMPACT_ATOMS: atom_id res chain seq x y z
N GLY A 1 3.74 -22.46 -12.85
CA GLY A 1 3.02 -22.01 -14.06
C GLY A 1 3.47 -20.61 -14.43
N GLU A 2 2.81 -20.00 -15.41
CA GLU A 2 2.95 -18.58 -15.80
C GLU A 2 1.57 -17.93 -15.74
N VAL A 3 1.51 -16.65 -15.35
CA VAL A 3 0.26 -15.87 -15.38
C VAL A 3 0.02 -15.35 -16.79
N VAL A 4 -1.13 -15.68 -17.37
CA VAL A 4 -1.49 -15.35 -18.76
C VAL A 4 -2.72 -14.43 -18.86
N GLY A 5 -3.19 -13.90 -17.74
CA GLY A 5 -4.39 -13.07 -17.68
C GLY A 5 -5.01 -13.02 -16.29
N LEU A 6 -6.22 -12.47 -16.21
CA LEU A 6 -7.05 -12.47 -15.00
C LEU A 6 -8.47 -12.93 -15.29
N ARG A 7 -9.15 -13.46 -14.28
CA ARG A 7 -10.60 -13.71 -14.32
C ARG A 7 -11.28 -12.70 -13.41
N ASP A 8 -12.32 -12.04 -13.91
CA ASP A 8 -13.10 -11.10 -13.10
C ASP A 8 -14.23 -11.79 -12.30
N ASP A 9 -15.01 -10.99 -11.56
CA ASP A 9 -16.12 -11.45 -10.73
C ASP A 9 -17.34 -11.93 -11.53
N ARG A 10 -17.41 -11.61 -12.82
CA ARG A 10 -18.44 -12.12 -13.76
C ARG A 10 -18.02 -13.45 -14.39
N GLY A 11 -16.77 -13.85 -14.20
CA GLY A 11 -16.19 -15.05 -14.78
C GLY A 11 -15.56 -14.82 -16.15
N ASP A 12 -15.53 -13.57 -16.63
CA ASP A 12 -14.88 -13.24 -17.90
C ASP A 12 -13.36 -13.35 -17.74
N VAL A 13 -12.70 -13.88 -18.77
CA VAL A 13 -11.24 -14.05 -18.79
C VAL A 13 -10.63 -12.97 -19.66
N HIS A 14 -9.71 -12.20 -19.07
CA HIS A 14 -8.98 -11.14 -19.73
C HIS A 14 -7.53 -11.60 -19.94
N PRO A 15 -7.17 -12.09 -21.14
CA PRO A 15 -5.82 -12.52 -21.44
C PRO A 15 -4.85 -11.33 -21.45
N ALA A 16 -3.66 -11.54 -20.90
CA ALA A 16 -2.60 -10.53 -20.86
C ALA A 16 -1.23 -11.21 -20.83
N GLY A 17 -0.25 -10.65 -21.55
CA GLY A 17 1.14 -11.11 -21.47
C GLY A 17 1.84 -10.70 -20.17
N LEU A 18 1.25 -9.75 -19.43
CA LEU A 18 1.73 -9.31 -18.13
C LEU A 18 0.56 -8.78 -17.30
N VAL A 19 0.51 -9.15 -16.03
CA VAL A 19 -0.48 -8.66 -15.06
C VAL A 19 0.22 -7.89 -13.95
N VAL A 20 -0.22 -6.66 -13.69
CA VAL A 20 0.25 -5.84 -12.56
C VAL A 20 -0.78 -5.88 -11.44
N LEU A 21 -0.43 -6.48 -10.30
CA LEU A 21 -1.27 -6.53 -9.12
C LEU A 21 -1.01 -5.31 -8.21
N ALA A 22 -1.91 -4.34 -8.28
CA ALA A 22 -1.88 -3.09 -7.51
C ALA A 22 -3.11 -2.89 -6.60
N ALA A 23 -3.73 -3.99 -6.15
CA ALA A 23 -5.00 -3.99 -5.41
C ALA A 23 -4.88 -3.62 -3.91
N GLY A 24 -3.83 -2.89 -3.52
CA GLY A 24 -3.59 -2.47 -2.13
C GLY A 24 -3.68 -3.64 -1.15
N ALA A 25 -4.40 -3.46 -0.04
CA ALA A 25 -4.56 -4.51 0.98
C ALA A 25 -5.35 -5.73 0.46
N GLY A 26 -6.12 -5.57 -0.61
CA GLY A 26 -6.83 -6.65 -1.29
C GLY A 26 -5.93 -7.53 -2.17
N SER A 27 -4.65 -7.20 -2.36
CA SER A 27 -3.76 -7.97 -3.25
C SER A 27 -3.63 -9.44 -2.80
N ALA A 28 -3.59 -9.69 -1.49
CA ALA A 28 -3.59 -11.06 -0.96
C ALA A 28 -4.89 -11.82 -1.26
N LEU A 29 -6.04 -11.12 -1.30
CA LEU A 29 -7.33 -11.73 -1.61
C LEU A 29 -7.47 -12.09 -3.08
N VAL A 30 -6.90 -11.29 -4.00
CA VAL A 30 -6.97 -11.54 -5.45
C VAL A 30 -6.31 -12.87 -5.83
N VAL A 31 -5.23 -13.24 -5.15
CA VAL A 31 -4.46 -14.47 -5.46
C VAL A 31 -4.76 -15.62 -4.49
N ARG A 32 -5.75 -15.49 -3.60
CA ARG A 32 -5.97 -16.44 -2.49
C ARG A 32 -6.26 -17.87 -2.95
N ASP A 33 -6.86 -18.01 -4.13
CA ASP A 33 -7.30 -19.28 -4.70
C ASP A 33 -6.20 -19.92 -5.58
N GLU A 34 -5.05 -19.24 -5.71
CA GLU A 34 -3.88 -19.70 -6.48
C GLU A 34 -2.80 -20.26 -5.52
N PRO A 35 -2.65 -21.59 -5.40
CA PRO A 35 -1.85 -22.22 -4.34
C PRO A 35 -0.35 -21.88 -4.40
N ASP A 36 0.16 -21.56 -5.59
CA ASP A 36 1.57 -21.23 -5.81
C ASP A 36 1.87 -19.72 -5.69
N LEU A 37 0.84 -18.89 -5.43
CA LEU A 37 0.96 -17.45 -5.34
C LEU A 37 0.71 -16.94 -3.93
N ALA A 38 1.73 -16.32 -3.34
CA ALA A 38 1.62 -15.63 -2.07
C ALA A 38 2.04 -14.17 -2.21
N VAL A 39 1.14 -13.25 -1.82
CA VAL A 39 1.43 -11.82 -1.73
C VAL A 39 1.39 -11.45 -0.24
N PRO A 40 2.55 -11.27 0.42
CA PRO A 40 2.62 -11.07 1.86
C PRO A 40 2.26 -9.62 2.21
N VAL A 41 1.00 -9.24 2.02
CA VAL A 41 0.44 -7.97 2.49
C VAL A 41 -0.67 -8.25 3.49
N ARG A 42 -0.67 -7.52 4.60
CA ARG A 42 -1.72 -7.54 5.60
C ARG A 42 -2.35 -6.16 5.74
N PRO A 43 -3.62 -6.06 6.14
CA PRO A 43 -4.23 -4.77 6.45
C PRO A 43 -3.66 -4.21 7.76
N VAL A 44 -3.26 -2.94 7.74
CA VAL A 44 -3.06 -2.13 8.96
C VAL A 44 -4.08 -1.02 8.96
N LEU A 45 -4.98 -1.02 9.94
CA LEU A 45 -6.06 -0.05 10.01
C LEU A 45 -5.53 1.32 10.42
N GLY A 46 -6.03 2.35 9.75
CA GLY A 46 -5.76 3.74 10.08
C GLY A 46 -7.02 4.57 10.03
N THR A 47 -7.33 5.21 11.15
CA THR A 47 -8.44 6.16 11.31
C THR A 47 -7.92 7.58 11.12
N THR A 48 -8.70 8.38 10.40
CA THR A 48 -8.49 9.82 10.19
C THR A 48 -9.79 10.57 10.43
N LEU A 49 -9.68 11.78 10.96
CA LEU A 49 -10.79 12.72 11.14
C LEU A 49 -10.64 13.88 10.16
N ARG A 50 -11.76 14.41 9.68
CA ARG A 50 -11.80 15.67 8.91
C ARG A 50 -12.64 16.67 9.67
N LEU A 51 -12.07 17.85 9.89
CA LEU A 51 -12.69 18.96 10.60
C LEU A 51 -12.85 20.17 9.66
N ASP A 52 -13.79 21.05 9.96
CA ASP A 52 -14.04 22.26 9.19
C ASP A 52 -13.57 23.52 9.92
N ALA A 53 -12.54 24.18 9.40
CA ALA A 53 -12.03 25.44 9.92
C ALA A 53 -12.36 26.66 9.04
N ARG A 54 -13.30 26.56 8.09
CA ARG A 54 -13.68 27.70 7.24
C ARG A 54 -14.24 28.88 8.03
N GLY A 55 -14.88 28.61 9.17
CA GLY A 55 -15.37 29.62 10.11
C GLY A 55 -14.35 30.08 11.15
N VAL A 56 -13.13 29.52 11.17
CA VAL A 56 -12.10 29.78 12.19
C VAL A 56 -10.81 30.26 11.51
N PRO A 57 -10.60 31.59 11.38
CA PRO A 57 -9.51 32.16 10.58
C PRO A 57 -8.09 31.70 10.97
N GLY A 58 -7.88 31.30 12.23
CA GLY A 58 -6.58 30.91 12.77
C GLY A 58 -5.99 29.61 12.25
N PHE A 59 -6.75 28.80 11.50
CA PHE A 59 -6.27 27.52 10.96
C PHE A 59 -5.71 27.60 9.55
N ARG A 60 -6.05 28.65 8.79
CA ARG A 60 -5.53 28.82 7.43
C ARG A 60 -4.07 29.26 7.49
N GLY A 61 -3.22 28.62 6.70
CA GLY A 61 -1.78 28.93 6.65
C GLY A 61 -0.95 28.35 7.79
N LEU A 62 -1.56 27.61 8.72
CA LEU A 62 -0.79 26.85 9.71
C LEU A 62 0.03 25.74 9.03
N PRO A 63 1.26 25.48 9.50
CA PRO A 63 2.04 24.36 9.00
C PRO A 63 1.40 23.03 9.41
N VAL A 64 1.85 21.95 8.77
CA VAL A 64 1.54 20.60 9.25
C VAL A 64 2.18 20.41 10.63
N VAL A 65 1.35 20.11 11.63
CA VAL A 65 1.81 19.78 12.97
C VAL A 65 1.94 18.27 13.08
N ARG A 66 3.07 17.79 13.59
CA ARG A 66 3.31 16.37 13.90
C ARG A 66 3.88 16.27 15.31
N GLY A 67 3.40 15.33 16.09
CA GLY A 67 3.90 15.08 17.42
C GLY A 67 3.59 13.68 17.92
N THR A 68 4.14 13.37 19.08
CA THR A 68 3.88 12.12 19.79
C THR A 68 3.20 12.46 21.10
N VAL A 69 2.00 11.92 21.32
CA VAL A 69 1.22 12.12 22.54
C VAL A 69 0.85 10.75 23.08
N GLN A 70 1.14 10.49 24.36
CA GLN A 70 0.94 9.17 24.98
C GLN A 70 1.54 8.01 24.16
N HIS A 71 2.77 8.20 23.66
CA HIS A 71 3.49 7.24 22.81
C HIS A 71 2.82 6.91 21.47
N ARG A 72 1.82 7.71 21.05
CA ARG A 72 1.18 7.59 19.73
C ARG A 72 1.54 8.78 18.87
N ALA A 73 1.90 8.51 17.62
CA ALA A 73 2.09 9.57 16.63
C ALA A 73 0.73 10.15 16.23
N VAL A 74 0.64 11.48 16.17
CA VAL A 74 -0.51 12.22 15.67
C VAL A 74 -0.02 13.38 14.80
N TYR A 75 -0.76 13.66 13.75
CA TYR A 75 -0.55 14.77 12.85
C TYR A 75 -1.86 15.55 12.67
N VAL A 76 -1.70 16.84 12.45
CA VAL A 76 -2.75 17.78 12.08
C VAL A 76 -2.31 18.45 10.80
N VAL A 77 -3.11 18.34 9.75
CA VAL A 77 -2.83 18.85 8.41
C VAL A 77 -3.92 19.86 8.05
N PRO A 78 -3.70 21.15 8.33
CA PRO A 78 -4.52 22.23 7.80
C PRO A 78 -4.36 22.30 6.29
N ARG A 79 -5.46 22.50 5.56
CA ARG A 79 -5.48 22.68 4.11
C ARG A 79 -5.89 24.10 3.75
N PRO A 80 -5.45 24.65 2.59
CA PRO A 80 -5.84 25.98 2.14
C PRO A 80 -7.36 26.18 2.01
N THR A 81 -8.10 25.10 1.77
CA THR A 81 -9.57 25.11 1.66
C THR A 81 -10.29 25.39 2.98
N GLY A 82 -9.58 25.33 4.11
CA GLY A 82 -10.16 25.38 5.45
C GLY A 82 -10.50 24.01 6.04
N GLU A 83 -10.29 22.91 5.30
CA GLU A 83 -10.33 21.57 5.89
C GLU A 83 -9.12 21.32 6.78
N VAL A 84 -9.31 20.64 7.90
CA VAL A 84 -8.22 20.15 8.76
C VAL A 84 -8.32 18.63 8.87
N VAL A 85 -7.26 17.93 8.49
CA VAL A 85 -7.18 16.47 8.64
C VAL A 85 -6.39 16.13 9.90
N VAL A 86 -6.99 15.37 10.80
CA VAL A 86 -6.32 14.80 11.98
C VAL A 86 -6.10 13.33 11.73
N GLY A 87 -4.87 12.86 11.90
CA GLY A 87 -4.59 11.45 11.72
C GLY A 87 -3.25 11.04 12.30
N ALA A 88 -2.87 9.78 12.22
CA ALA A 88 -3.81 8.69 12.07
C ALA A 88 -3.42 7.60 13.05
N THR A 89 -4.41 6.84 13.50
CA THR A 89 -4.12 5.59 14.20
C THR A 89 -3.37 4.64 13.28
N SER A 90 -2.69 3.66 13.88
CA SER A 90 -2.07 2.54 13.16
C SER A 90 -2.28 1.31 14.02
N ASP A 91 -3.04 0.37 13.49
CA ASP A 91 -3.65 -0.67 14.31
C ASP A 91 -3.74 -2.00 13.57
N GLU A 92 -3.37 -3.09 14.25
CA GLU A 92 -3.37 -4.45 13.72
C GLU A 92 -4.54 -5.30 14.26
N ARG A 93 -5.53 -4.68 14.91
CA ARG A 93 -6.78 -5.36 15.31
C ARG A 93 -7.61 -5.69 14.08
N GLU A 94 -8.49 -6.67 14.27
CA GLU A 94 -9.52 -7.00 13.29
C GLU A 94 -10.40 -5.78 12.95
N PRO A 95 -10.79 -5.61 11.68
CA PRO A 95 -11.78 -4.63 11.27
C PRO A 95 -13.08 -4.77 12.07
N ALA A 96 -13.67 -3.65 12.44
CA ALA A 96 -15.04 -3.62 12.96
C ALA A 96 -16.00 -3.17 11.85
N ASP A 97 -17.30 -3.36 12.04
CA ASP A 97 -18.36 -2.89 11.14
C ASP A 97 -18.41 -1.35 10.98
N GLY A 98 -17.57 -0.63 11.71
CA GLY A 98 -17.38 0.81 11.59
C GLY A 98 -16.12 1.30 12.32
N THR A 99 -15.96 2.62 12.42
CA THR A 99 -14.86 3.21 13.20
C THR A 99 -15.13 3.05 14.70
N ARG A 100 -14.13 2.60 15.46
CA ARG A 100 -14.24 2.44 16.91
C ARG A 100 -14.24 3.82 17.58
N ALA A 101 -15.16 4.04 18.52
CA ALA A 101 -15.26 5.31 19.26
C ALA A 101 -13.94 5.69 19.96
N GLY A 102 -13.19 4.70 20.45
CA GLY A 102 -11.88 4.91 21.08
C GLY A 102 -10.83 5.50 20.14
N ASP A 103 -10.88 5.19 18.84
CA ASP A 103 -9.92 5.73 17.86
C ASP A 103 -10.19 7.22 17.61
N VAL A 104 -11.47 7.60 17.55
CA VAL A 104 -11.90 9.01 17.45
C VAL A 104 -11.50 9.79 18.70
N PHE A 105 -11.81 9.27 19.88
CA PHE A 105 -11.45 9.89 21.15
C PHE A 105 -9.93 10.07 21.28
N ALA A 106 -9.15 9.03 20.97
CA ALA A 106 -7.70 9.09 21.05
C ALA A 106 -7.13 10.17 20.11
N LEU A 107 -7.60 10.23 18.86
CA LEU A 107 -7.15 11.24 17.91
C LEU A 107 -7.51 12.67 18.34
N LEU A 108 -8.74 12.91 18.81
CA LEU A 108 -9.13 14.23 19.29
C LEU A 108 -8.33 14.64 20.53
N ARG A 109 -8.17 13.74 21.51
CA ARG A 109 -7.39 13.97 22.73
C ARG A 109 -5.91 14.23 22.43
N ASP A 110 -5.33 13.50 21.48
CA ASP A 110 -3.91 13.64 21.16
C ASP A 110 -3.67 14.89 20.30
N ALA A 111 -4.60 15.22 19.39
CA ALA A 111 -4.52 16.42 18.58
C ALA A 111 -4.74 17.70 19.39
N ARG A 112 -5.69 17.75 20.34
CA ARG A 112 -5.89 18.92 21.22
C ARG A 112 -4.66 19.22 22.07
N ALA A 113 -3.85 18.20 22.41
CA ALA A 113 -2.62 18.40 23.17
C ALA A 113 -1.54 19.14 22.34
N LEU A 114 -1.61 19.06 21.01
CA LEU A 114 -0.72 19.76 20.09
C LEU A 114 -1.29 21.10 19.60
N LEU A 115 -2.61 21.15 19.37
CA LEU A 115 -3.30 22.31 18.83
C LEU A 115 -4.68 22.47 19.49
N PRO A 116 -4.75 23.14 20.65
CA PRO A 116 -5.98 23.24 21.46
C PRO A 116 -7.18 23.87 20.74
N GLY A 117 -6.94 24.77 19.78
CA GLY A 117 -8.02 25.41 19.01
C GLY A 117 -8.85 24.45 18.15
N LEU A 118 -8.47 23.17 18.07
CA LEU A 118 -9.22 22.14 17.35
C LEU A 118 -10.58 21.84 17.98
N ASP A 119 -10.75 22.11 19.28
CA ASP A 119 -11.99 21.85 20.02
C ASP A 119 -13.21 22.60 19.44
N GLU A 120 -12.97 23.73 18.77
CA GLU A 120 -14.01 24.58 18.18
C GLU A 120 -14.42 24.16 16.76
N LEU A 121 -13.73 23.17 16.17
CA LEU A 121 -13.95 22.80 14.78
C LEU A 121 -15.04 21.72 14.64
N PRO A 122 -16.06 21.93 13.78
CA PRO A 122 -17.01 20.87 13.44
C PRO A 122 -16.31 19.62 12.89
N LEU A 123 -16.63 18.45 13.45
CA LEU A 123 -16.25 17.15 12.91
C LEU A 123 -17.12 16.84 11.69
N VAL A 124 -16.49 16.72 10.52
CA VAL A 124 -17.16 16.51 9.23
C VAL A 124 -17.23 15.04 8.86
N ASP A 125 -16.13 14.32 9.08
CA ASP A 125 -16.01 12.92 8.64
C ASP A 125 -15.04 12.13 9.52
N VAL A 126 -15.32 10.84 9.63
CA VAL A 126 -14.52 9.86 10.37
C VAL A 126 -14.31 8.65 9.45
N THR A 127 -13.10 8.50 8.94
CA THR A 127 -12.78 7.44 7.98
C THR A 127 -11.73 6.50 8.58
N THR A 128 -12.02 5.20 8.60
CA THR A 128 -11.05 4.13 8.88
C THR A 128 -10.81 3.34 7.61
N ARG A 129 -9.54 3.14 7.22
CA ARG A 129 -9.16 2.38 6.03
C ARG A 129 -7.99 1.45 6.30
N ALA A 130 -7.94 0.34 5.57
CA ALA A 130 -6.83 -0.60 5.60
C ALA A 130 -5.66 -0.11 4.72
N ARG A 131 -4.46 -0.14 5.27
CA ARG A 131 -3.20 0.12 4.58
C ARG A 131 -2.52 -1.20 4.25
N PRO A 132 -1.99 -1.41 3.04
CA PRO A 132 -1.27 -2.63 2.70
C PRO A 132 0.11 -2.63 3.34
N ALA A 133 0.35 -3.46 4.34
CA ALA A 133 1.66 -3.59 4.98
C ALA A 133 2.32 -4.93 4.68
N THR A 134 3.56 -4.88 4.20
CA THR A 134 4.45 -6.05 4.12
C THR A 134 5.05 -6.38 5.49
N PRO A 135 5.65 -7.58 5.68
CA PRO A 135 6.31 -7.96 6.92
C PRO A 135 7.44 -7.01 7.35
N ASP A 136 8.13 -6.40 6.38
CA ASP A 136 9.25 -5.47 6.61
C ASP A 136 8.85 -3.99 6.43
N HIS A 137 7.58 -3.71 6.12
CA HIS A 137 7.06 -2.38 5.76
C HIS A 137 7.75 -1.71 4.56
N VAL A 138 8.50 -2.47 3.75
CA VAL A 138 9.03 -2.04 2.45
C VAL A 138 8.05 -2.45 1.36
N PRO A 139 7.75 -1.60 0.35
CA PRO A 139 6.84 -1.95 -0.73
C PRO A 139 7.24 -3.23 -1.49
N LEU A 140 6.27 -3.85 -2.18
CA LEU A 140 6.48 -4.88 -3.19
C LEU A 140 6.32 -4.21 -4.55
N VAL A 141 7.43 -3.94 -5.24
CA VAL A 141 7.44 -3.33 -6.57
C VAL A 141 8.39 -4.11 -7.47
N GLY A 142 7.84 -4.83 -8.43
CA GLY A 142 8.62 -5.60 -9.41
C GLY A 142 8.06 -6.99 -9.70
N PRO A 143 8.81 -7.82 -10.45
CA PRO A 143 8.37 -9.16 -10.82
C PRO A 143 8.12 -10.05 -9.59
N ALA A 144 7.02 -10.79 -9.61
CA ALA A 144 6.75 -11.84 -8.64
C ALA A 144 7.62 -13.09 -8.90
N ALA A 145 7.50 -14.10 -8.04
CA ALA A 145 8.18 -15.38 -8.26
C ALA A 145 7.62 -16.16 -9.47
N VAL A 146 6.35 -15.90 -9.83
CA VAL A 146 5.68 -16.52 -10.98
C VAL A 146 5.84 -15.60 -12.20
N PRO A 147 6.27 -16.13 -13.36
CA PRO A 147 6.33 -15.37 -14.62
C PRO A 147 4.98 -14.75 -15.00
N GLY A 148 5.01 -13.62 -15.71
CA GLY A 148 3.80 -12.91 -16.14
C GLY A 148 3.10 -12.09 -15.05
N LEU A 149 3.62 -12.08 -13.81
CA LEU A 149 3.06 -11.30 -12.70
C LEU A 149 4.05 -10.27 -12.14
N VAL A 150 3.59 -9.03 -11.99
CA VAL A 150 4.29 -7.92 -11.34
C VAL A 150 3.47 -7.44 -10.15
N LEU A 151 4.12 -7.16 -9.03
CA LEU A 151 3.46 -6.58 -7.86
C LEU A 151 3.77 -5.09 -7.77
N ALA A 152 2.77 -4.31 -7.34
CA ALA A 152 2.89 -2.89 -7.04
C ALA A 152 1.99 -2.55 -5.83
N THR A 153 2.37 -3.07 -4.66
CA THR A 153 1.55 -2.98 -3.43
C THR A 153 2.44 -2.87 -2.19
N GLY A 154 1.85 -2.87 -1.00
CA GLY A 154 2.61 -2.92 0.26
C GLY A 154 3.17 -1.58 0.75
N HIS A 155 2.75 -0.45 0.16
CA HIS A 155 3.27 0.89 0.50
C HIS A 155 2.88 1.41 1.89
N HIS A 156 2.10 0.65 2.65
CA HIS A 156 1.68 0.98 4.01
C HIS A 156 1.13 2.42 4.11
N ARG A 157 1.71 3.26 4.99
CA ARG A 157 1.32 4.68 5.18
C ARG A 157 1.95 5.65 4.18
N ASN A 158 2.82 5.17 3.29
CA ASN A 158 3.61 6.00 2.39
C ASN A 158 3.15 5.93 0.92
N GLY A 159 2.00 5.29 0.65
CA GLY A 159 1.47 5.10 -0.72
C GLY A 159 1.49 6.36 -1.56
N VAL A 160 0.83 7.44 -1.09
CA VAL A 160 0.76 8.72 -1.83
C VAL A 160 2.14 9.32 -2.09
N LEU A 161 3.05 9.24 -1.11
CA LEU A 161 4.41 9.75 -1.24
C LEU A 161 5.22 8.95 -2.28
N GLN A 162 5.02 7.64 -2.32
CA GLN A 162 5.80 6.70 -3.14
C GLN A 162 5.16 6.42 -4.51
N THR A 163 3.97 6.94 -4.81
CA THR A 163 3.27 6.71 -6.09
C THR A 163 4.12 7.08 -7.30
N PRO A 164 4.75 8.28 -7.39
CA PRO A 164 5.52 8.66 -8.58
C PRO A 164 6.73 7.74 -8.81
N LEU A 165 7.41 7.36 -7.73
CA LEU A 165 8.55 6.43 -7.80
C LEU A 165 8.12 5.03 -8.24
N THR A 166 6.98 4.54 -7.72
CA THR A 166 6.43 3.24 -8.11
C THR A 166 6.05 3.24 -9.58
N ALA A 167 5.43 4.31 -10.09
CA ALA A 167 5.09 4.45 -11.49
C ALA A 167 6.33 4.43 -12.39
N ALA A 168 7.37 5.18 -12.04
CA ALA A 168 8.63 5.20 -12.79
C ALA A 168 9.33 3.83 -12.82
N VAL A 169 9.27 3.07 -11.72
CA VAL A 169 9.82 1.70 -11.67
C VAL A 169 9.05 0.75 -12.57
N LEU A 170 7.71 0.83 -12.56
CA LEU A 170 6.88 -0.01 -13.42
C LEU A 170 7.10 0.34 -14.89
N ASP A 171 7.19 1.62 -15.23
CA ASP A 171 7.47 2.08 -16.58
C ASP A 171 8.80 1.52 -17.12
N ALA A 172 9.89 1.66 -16.34
CA ALA A 172 11.19 1.08 -16.68
C ALA A 172 11.14 -0.45 -16.81
N LEU A 173 10.43 -1.15 -15.92
CA LEU A 173 10.25 -2.61 -16.01
C LEU A 173 9.53 -3.02 -17.30
N LEU A 174 8.48 -2.29 -17.68
CA LEU A 174 7.70 -2.55 -18.89
C LEU A 174 8.51 -2.26 -20.16
N ALA A 175 9.39 -1.26 -20.10
CA ALA A 175 10.31 -0.91 -21.19
C ALA A 175 11.54 -1.85 -21.27
N GLY A 176 11.72 -2.77 -20.31
CA GLY A 176 12.91 -3.63 -20.23
C GLY A 176 14.19 -2.88 -19.84
N GLU A 177 14.05 -1.72 -19.21
CA GLU A 177 15.14 -0.86 -18.78
C GLU A 177 15.73 -1.30 -17.43
N PRO A 178 17.03 -1.03 -17.18
CA PRO A 178 17.64 -1.35 -15.91
C PRO A 178 17.03 -0.54 -14.77
N LEU A 179 16.69 -1.21 -13.67
CA LEU A 179 16.19 -0.53 -12.48
C LEU A 179 17.32 0.03 -11.61
N PRO A 180 17.12 1.20 -10.96
CA PRO A 180 18.07 1.71 -9.97
C PRO A 180 18.28 0.72 -8.82
N GLU A 181 19.52 0.62 -8.32
CA GLU A 181 19.90 -0.27 -7.20
C GLU A 181 19.00 -0.06 -5.96
N ALA A 182 18.61 1.19 -5.69
CA ALA A 182 17.76 1.55 -4.56
C ALA A 182 16.38 0.83 -4.56
N VAL A 183 15.91 0.39 -5.73
CA VAL A 183 14.61 -0.28 -5.88
C VAL A 183 14.69 -1.78 -5.58
N ARG A 184 15.89 -2.36 -5.52
CA ARG A 184 16.06 -3.80 -5.24
C ARG A 184 15.52 -4.23 -3.88
N ALA A 185 15.52 -3.33 -2.89
CA ALA A 185 14.88 -3.59 -1.61
C ALA A 185 13.36 -3.83 -1.74
N CYS A 186 12.73 -3.31 -2.79
CA CYS A 186 11.32 -3.48 -3.10
C CYS A 186 11.01 -4.77 -3.89
N ASP A 187 12.03 -5.53 -4.33
CA ASP A 187 11.83 -6.76 -5.11
C ASP A 187 10.94 -7.75 -4.33
N PRO A 188 9.78 -8.15 -4.88
CA PRO A 188 8.87 -9.03 -4.17
C PRO A 188 9.46 -10.41 -3.83
N ARG A 189 10.43 -10.88 -4.63
CA ARG A 189 11.05 -12.19 -4.47
C ARG A 189 11.93 -12.30 -3.24
N ARG A 190 12.19 -11.19 -2.52
CA ARG A 190 12.87 -11.22 -1.22
C ARG A 190 12.13 -12.07 -0.16
N PHE A 191 10.84 -12.32 -0.35
CA PHE A 191 10.05 -13.21 0.51
C PHE A 191 9.92 -14.65 -0.03
N ALA A 192 10.45 -14.96 -1.21
CA ALA A 192 10.33 -16.29 -1.82
C ALA A 192 11.00 -17.40 -0.98
N ALA A 193 12.11 -17.09 -0.30
CA ALA A 193 12.77 -18.02 0.63
C ALA A 193 11.96 -18.26 1.92
N ARG A 194 11.06 -17.35 2.29
CA ARG A 194 10.26 -17.42 3.52
C ARG A 194 8.97 -18.21 3.34
N ALA A 195 8.49 -18.35 2.10
CA ALA A 195 7.38 -19.23 1.72
C ALA A 195 7.76 -20.72 1.79
N ALA A 196 9.06 -21.07 1.82
CA ALA A 196 9.57 -22.44 1.89
C ALA A 196 9.65 -23.04 3.32
N GLY A 197 9.04 -22.40 4.32
CA GLY A 197 8.74 -23.08 5.60
C GLY A 197 9.84 -23.10 6.67
N VAL A 198 10.54 -21.99 6.91
CA VAL A 198 11.26 -21.77 8.18
C VAL A 198 11.11 -20.32 8.62
N LEU A 199 10.39 -20.09 9.73
CA LEU A 199 10.56 -18.85 10.49
C LEU A 199 11.92 -18.95 11.20
N PRO A 200 12.88 -18.02 10.98
CA PRO A 200 14.01 -17.94 11.88
C PRO A 200 13.48 -17.49 13.24
N SER A 201 13.76 -18.28 14.28
CA SER A 201 13.59 -17.86 15.66
C SER A 201 14.38 -16.57 15.90
N ALA A 202 13.82 -15.68 16.72
CA ALA A 202 14.48 -14.43 17.07
C ALA A 202 15.81 -14.71 17.78
N GLY A 203 16.92 -14.59 17.05
CA GLY A 203 18.26 -14.65 17.61
C GLY A 203 19.27 -15.35 16.71
N ALA A 204 19.82 -14.62 15.74
CA ALA A 204 21.22 -14.68 15.28
C ALA A 204 21.36 -13.87 13.99
N LEU A 205 22.28 -12.92 13.97
CA LEU A 205 22.79 -12.33 12.71
C LEU A 205 23.67 -13.40 12.04
N PRO A 206 23.43 -13.82 10.79
CA PRO A 206 24.32 -14.76 10.15
C PRO A 206 25.60 -14.05 9.66
N GLU A 207 26.74 -14.60 10.11
CA GLU A 207 28.08 -14.36 9.58
C GLU A 207 28.17 -14.60 8.07
N ALA A 208 29.07 -13.86 7.44
CA ALA A 208 29.37 -13.89 6.01
C ALA A 208 29.58 -15.31 5.47
N VAL A 209 28.73 -15.71 4.52
CA VAL A 209 28.94 -16.95 3.74
C VAL A 209 29.81 -16.64 2.53
N ARG A 210 31.00 -17.26 2.50
CA ARG A 210 31.96 -17.23 1.39
C ARG A 210 31.44 -18.05 0.21
N VAL A 211 31.38 -17.42 -0.97
CA VAL A 211 31.10 -18.10 -2.24
C VAL A 211 32.33 -18.92 -2.65
N ARG A 212 32.17 -20.24 -2.80
CA ARG A 212 33.14 -21.10 -3.49
C ARG A 212 32.71 -21.28 -4.94
N ASP A 213 33.60 -20.78 -5.79
CA ASP A 213 33.90 -21.11 -7.18
C ASP A 213 32.81 -20.97 -8.24
N ALA A 214 33.18 -20.22 -9.26
CA ALA A 214 32.37 -19.80 -10.38
C ALA A 214 32.90 -20.48 -11.64
N ARG A 215 32.43 -21.68 -11.97
CA ARG A 215 32.64 -22.27 -13.30
C ARG A 215 31.46 -23.14 -13.72
N GLY A 216 30.81 -22.70 -14.80
CA GLY A 216 30.02 -23.56 -15.68
C GLY A 216 28.51 -23.36 -15.55
N LEU A 217 27.95 -22.42 -16.32
CA LEU A 217 27.11 -22.76 -17.47
C LEU A 217 26.73 -21.47 -18.24
N ALA A 218 27.71 -20.93 -18.97
CA ALA A 218 27.40 -20.15 -20.16
C ALA A 218 27.26 -21.13 -21.32
N ALA A 219 26.04 -21.36 -21.80
CA ALA A 219 25.73 -21.72 -23.19
C ALA A 219 24.23 -22.04 -23.35
N ARG A 220 23.65 -21.49 -24.42
CA ARG A 220 22.30 -21.68 -24.99
C ARG A 220 21.23 -20.77 -24.38
N ALA A 221 20.43 -20.03 -25.12
CA ALA A 221 20.31 -19.70 -26.54
C ALA A 221 19.39 -18.46 -26.58
N GLY A 222 19.68 -17.45 -27.40
CA GLY A 222 18.95 -17.27 -28.66
C GLY A 222 18.15 -15.98 -28.58
N SER A 223 18.66 -14.95 -29.25
CA SER A 223 17.99 -13.68 -29.50
C SER A 223 16.81 -13.90 -30.43
N ASP A 224 15.59 -13.71 -29.95
CA ASP A 224 14.43 -13.27 -30.74
C ASP A 224 13.27 -12.96 -29.78
N VAL A 225 13.10 -11.68 -29.46
CA VAL A 225 11.87 -11.14 -28.87
C VAL A 225 11.39 -10.05 -29.84
N PRO A 226 10.17 -10.15 -30.41
CA PRO A 226 9.66 -9.11 -31.29
C PRO A 226 9.42 -7.83 -30.50
N ALA A 227 9.75 -6.69 -31.10
CA ALA A 227 9.47 -5.37 -30.53
C ALA A 227 7.97 -5.27 -30.18
N ALA A 228 7.67 -4.96 -28.92
CA ALA A 228 6.31 -4.77 -28.46
C ALA A 228 5.69 -3.56 -29.18
N GLY A 229 4.53 -3.78 -29.82
CA GLY A 229 3.68 -2.70 -30.33
C GLY A 229 3.15 -1.82 -29.19
N PRO A 230 2.50 -0.69 -29.51
CA PRO A 230 1.98 0.23 -28.49
C PRO A 230 1.03 -0.48 -27.52
N LEU A 231 1.17 -0.15 -26.24
CA LEU A 231 0.37 -0.70 -25.13
C LEU A 231 -1.14 -0.48 -25.42
N PRO A 232 -1.99 -1.51 -25.29
CA PRO A 232 -3.43 -1.32 -25.34
C PRO A 232 -3.92 -0.56 -24.09
N ASP A 233 -5.04 0.13 -24.25
CA ASP A 233 -5.65 0.96 -23.21
C ASP A 233 -5.89 0.17 -21.91
N ALA A 234 -5.57 0.80 -20.78
CA ALA A 234 -5.80 0.24 -19.45
C ALA A 234 -7.29 -0.09 -19.26
N VAL A 235 -7.60 -1.36 -18.96
CA VAL A 235 -8.98 -1.76 -18.60
C VAL A 235 -9.31 -1.14 -17.23
N PRO A 236 -10.38 -0.33 -17.12
CA PRO A 236 -10.72 0.34 -15.88
C PRO A 236 -11.13 -0.67 -14.81
N VAL A 237 -10.49 -0.57 -13.64
CA VAL A 237 -10.91 -1.28 -12.42
C VAL A 237 -12.28 -0.73 -11.99
N PRO A 238 -13.25 -1.56 -11.58
CA PRO A 238 -14.52 -1.08 -11.06
C PRO A 238 -14.30 -0.13 -9.87
N ALA A 239 -15.12 0.93 -9.81
CA ALA A 239 -15.06 1.92 -8.75
C ALA A 239 -15.19 1.25 -7.36
N PRO A 240 -14.50 1.77 -6.33
CA PRO A 240 -14.65 1.26 -4.98
C PRO A 240 -16.13 1.32 -4.57
N VAL A 241 -16.61 0.25 -3.93
CA VAL A 241 -17.94 0.18 -3.33
C VAL A 241 -18.13 1.42 -2.45
N PRO A 242 -19.19 2.22 -2.64
CA PRO A 242 -19.42 3.41 -1.84
C PRO A 242 -19.55 3.03 -0.37
N ALA A 243 -18.92 3.83 0.50
CA ALA A 243 -19.14 3.73 1.94
C ALA A 243 -20.66 3.83 2.23
N PRO A 244 -21.18 3.10 3.24
CA PRO A 244 -22.60 3.18 3.58
C PRO A 244 -22.98 4.63 3.83
N VAL A 245 -23.95 5.11 3.04
CA VAL A 245 -24.53 6.44 3.17
C VAL A 245 -25.21 6.50 4.54
N SER A 246 -24.70 7.36 5.43
CA SER A 246 -25.43 7.73 6.65
C SER A 246 -26.75 8.37 6.22
N ALA A 247 -27.85 7.66 6.47
CA ALA A 247 -29.20 8.15 6.23
C ALA A 247 -29.45 9.39 7.10
N ARG A 248 -29.31 10.58 6.50
CA ARG A 248 -29.98 11.78 7.01
C ARG A 248 -31.46 11.63 6.67
N GLY A 249 -32.29 11.41 7.69
CA GLY A 249 -33.73 11.65 7.58
C GLY A 249 -33.98 13.15 7.39
N PRO A 250 -35.05 13.56 6.66
CA PRO A 250 -35.44 14.95 6.59
C PRO A 250 -35.98 15.43 7.94
N ALA A 251 -35.71 16.71 8.22
CA ALA A 251 -36.19 17.46 9.37
C ALA A 251 -37.72 17.63 9.37
#